data_AF-A0A1V2RL29-F1
#
_entry.id   AF-A0A1V2RL29-F1
#
_cell.length_a   1.000
_cell.length_b   1.000
_cell.length_c   1.000
_cell.angle_alpha   90.00
_cell.angle_beta   90.00
_cell.angle_gamma   90.00
#
_symmetry.space_group_name_H-M   'P 1'
#
loop_
_entity.id
_entity.type
_entity.pdbx_description
1 polymer ?
#
loop_
_entity_poly.entity_id
_entity_poly.type
_entity_poly.pdbx_seq_one_letter_code
_entity_poly.pdbx_strand_id
1 'polypeptide(L)'
;MGLKETATREAVLKVVTDLVTQTYSDARGDTQQALDKAHAELGVDRIRLELPDGTALATTSRTSPKQEARVTDPEAFLAWVRTAYPSEVVTRTITEARKSFTDRLLKEMSKTGAPELADGETGEVHEVPGVTVATWREPGHAIRLADGAEQAVADAWRSGQLAHLGLPELSTGEAQ
;
A
#
# COMPACT_ATOMS: atom_id res chain seq x y z
N MET A 1 9.92 27.75 -10.99
CA MET A 1 9.94 26.47 -11.71
C MET A 1 8.80 26.43 -12.70
N GLY A 2 9.05 25.96 -13.93
CA GLY A 2 7.99 25.75 -14.92
C GLY A 2 7.28 24.40 -14.73
N LEU A 3 6.08 24.21 -15.31
CA LEU A 3 5.31 22.95 -15.22
C LEU A 3 6.16 21.71 -15.55
N LYS A 4 6.95 21.79 -16.62
CA LYS A 4 7.84 20.71 -17.05
C LYS A 4 8.86 20.35 -15.96
N GLU A 5 9.46 21.36 -15.33
CA GLU A 5 10.46 21.17 -14.29
C GLU A 5 9.85 20.56 -13.02
N THR A 6 8.67 21.02 -12.61
CA THR A 6 7.92 20.46 -11.48
C THR A 6 7.54 18.99 -11.74
N ALA A 7 7.04 18.68 -12.94
CA ALA A 7 6.68 17.31 -13.32
C ALA A 7 7.91 16.39 -13.44
N THR A 8 9.03 16.91 -13.97
CA THR A 8 10.31 16.17 -14.01
C THR A 8 10.80 15.87 -12.59
N ARG A 9 10.77 16.86 -11.69
CA ARG A 9 11.17 16.68 -10.30
C ARG A 9 10.32 15.61 -9.61
N GLU A 10 9.01 15.63 -9.82
CA GLU A 10 8.10 14.63 -9.26
C GLU A 10 8.38 13.22 -9.80
N ALA A 11 8.59 13.07 -11.11
CA ALA A 11 8.91 11.78 -11.73
C ALA A 11 10.23 11.21 -11.21
N VAL A 12 11.26 12.05 -11.08
CA VAL A 12 12.56 11.68 -10.50
C VAL A 12 12.40 11.22 -9.05
N LEU A 13 11.69 11.99 -8.21
CA LEU A 13 11.47 11.64 -6.81
C LEU A 13 10.70 10.33 -6.65
N LYS A 14 9.72 10.06 -7.54
CA LYS A 14 9.02 8.77 -7.58
C LYS A 14 10.01 7.62 -7.80
N VAL A 15 10.84 7.71 -8.84
CA VAL A 15 11.82 6.67 -9.15
C VAL A 15 12.79 6.44 -7.99
N VAL A 16 13.29 7.50 -7.37
CA VAL A 16 14.20 7.39 -6.22
C VAL A 16 13.50 6.73 -5.03
N THR A 17 12.24 7.10 -4.77
CA THR A 17 11.46 6.51 -3.67
C THR A 17 11.22 5.03 -3.90
N ASP A 18 10.87 4.63 -5.12
CA ASP A 18 10.64 3.23 -5.48
C ASP A 18 11.94 2.42 -5.32
N LEU A 19 13.08 2.94 -5.78
CA LEU A 19 14.39 2.30 -5.63
C LEU A 19 14.83 2.16 -4.16
N VAL A 20 14.65 3.22 -3.36
CA VAL A 20 14.96 3.20 -1.92
C VAL A 20 14.06 2.21 -1.19
N THR A 21 12.77 2.14 -1.56
CA THR A 21 11.81 1.19 -0.98
C THR A 21 12.21 -0.24 -1.27
N GLN A 22 12.62 -0.54 -2.50
CA GLN A 22 13.10 -1.86 -2.89
C GLN A 22 14.37 -2.23 -2.09
N THR A 23 15.39 -1.35 -2.12
CA THR A 23 16.66 -1.57 -1.41
C THR A 23 16.45 -1.74 0.10
N TYR A 24 15.57 -0.95 0.71
CA TYR A 24 15.20 -1.09 2.11
C TYR A 24 14.55 -2.45 2.39
N SER A 25 13.65 -2.90 1.52
CA SER A 25 12.94 -4.17 1.67
C SER A 25 13.91 -5.36 1.61
N ASP A 26 14.86 -5.31 0.69
CA ASP A 26 15.92 -6.32 0.56
C ASP A 26 16.82 -6.34 1.81
N ALA A 27 17.34 -5.18 2.22
CA ALA A 27 18.17 -5.05 3.42
C ALA A 27 17.45 -5.50 4.71
N ARG A 28 16.14 -5.24 4.80
CA ARG A 28 15.28 -5.72 5.89
C ARG A 28 15.18 -7.25 5.88
N GLY A 29 15.00 -7.86 4.71
CA GLY A 29 14.97 -9.31 4.54
C GLY A 29 16.29 -9.95 4.98
N ASP A 30 17.41 -9.41 4.52
CA ASP A 30 18.76 -9.89 4.89
C ASP A 30 19.01 -9.77 6.39
N THR A 31 18.62 -8.64 6.99
CA THR A 31 18.75 -8.42 8.45
C THR A 31 17.93 -9.44 9.24
N GLN A 32 16.70 -9.75 8.79
CA GLN A 32 15.87 -10.76 9.46
C GLN A 32 16.52 -12.15 9.40
N GLN A 33 17.02 -12.56 8.23
CA GLN A 33 17.72 -13.85 8.07
C GLN A 33 18.97 -13.93 8.96
N ALA A 34 19.74 -12.84 9.04
CA ALA A 34 20.93 -12.77 9.89
C ALA A 34 20.58 -12.86 11.38
N LEU A 35 19.51 -12.19 11.83
CA LEU A 35 19.03 -12.28 13.22
C LEU A 35 18.53 -13.68 13.57
N ASP A 36 17.82 -14.35 12.66
CA ASP A 36 17.34 -15.72 12.88
C ASP A 36 18.51 -16.70 13.00
N LYS A 37 19.54 -16.56 12.15
CA LYS A 37 20.78 -17.33 12.24
C LYS A 37 21.54 -17.06 13.54
N ALA A 38 21.74 -15.78 13.89
CA ALA A 38 22.44 -15.39 15.12
C ALA A 38 21.73 -15.89 16.39
N HIS A 39 20.39 -15.90 16.39
CA HIS A 39 19.65 -16.51 17.48
C HIS A 39 19.87 -18.03 17.55
N ALA A 40 19.78 -18.73 16.41
CA ALA A 40 19.94 -20.18 16.37
C ALA A 40 21.34 -20.64 16.82
N GLU A 41 22.39 -19.89 16.47
CA GLU A 41 23.77 -20.25 16.76
C GLU A 41 24.25 -19.74 18.13
N LEU A 42 23.85 -18.53 18.54
CA LEU A 42 24.44 -17.82 19.68
C LEU A 42 23.40 -17.35 20.73
N GLY A 43 22.11 -17.56 20.47
CA GLY A 43 21.04 -17.07 21.35
C GLY A 43 20.90 -15.53 21.37
N VAL A 44 21.47 -14.83 20.38
CA VAL A 44 21.42 -13.37 20.30
C VAL A 44 20.09 -12.92 19.69
N ASP A 45 19.30 -12.17 20.45
CA ASP A 45 18.02 -11.62 20.00
C ASP A 45 18.07 -10.11 19.68
N ARG A 46 19.18 -9.43 19.98
CA ARG A 46 19.28 -7.97 19.88
C ARG A 46 20.71 -7.51 19.61
N ILE A 47 20.86 -6.55 18.69
CA ILE A 47 22.13 -5.88 18.40
C ILE A 47 21.93 -4.36 18.37
N ARG A 48 22.94 -3.62 18.85
CA ARG A 48 22.98 -2.17 18.74
C ARG A 48 23.51 -1.79 17.35
N LEU A 49 22.88 -0.79 16.73
CA LEU A 49 23.30 -0.20 15.47
C LEU A 49 23.98 1.13 15.77
N GLU A 50 25.13 1.37 15.18
CA GLU A 50 25.94 2.57 15.36
C GLU A 50 26.35 3.11 13.98
N LEU A 51 26.50 4.43 13.88
CA LEU A 51 27.11 5.08 12.73
C LEU A 51 28.64 4.79 12.73
N PRO A 52 29.34 5.01 11.60
CA PRO A 52 30.79 4.76 11.52
C PRO A 52 31.63 5.54 12.55
N ASP A 53 31.12 6.67 13.03
CA ASP A 53 31.73 7.51 14.07
C ASP A 53 31.45 7.00 15.50
N GLY A 54 30.74 5.88 15.65
CA GLY A 54 30.35 5.30 16.95
C GLY A 54 29.07 5.90 17.54
N THR A 55 28.42 6.85 16.85
CA THR A 55 27.16 7.42 17.32
C THR A 55 26.05 6.38 17.28
N ALA A 56 25.35 6.17 18.40
CA ALA A 56 24.27 5.20 18.47
C ALA A 56 23.11 5.58 17.53
N LEU A 57 22.78 4.68 16.61
CA LEU A 57 21.73 4.85 15.62
C LEU A 57 20.40 4.28 16.11
N ALA A 58 20.39 2.99 16.45
CA ALA A 58 19.18 2.28 16.85
C ALA A 58 19.53 0.92 17.49
N THR A 59 18.52 0.09 17.72
CA THR A 59 18.67 -1.30 18.14
C THR A 59 17.72 -2.13 17.31
N THR A 60 18.21 -3.21 16.72
CA THR A 60 17.35 -4.19 16.05
C THR A 60 17.22 -5.43 16.92
N SER A 61 16.01 -5.98 17.00
CA SER A 61 15.73 -7.17 17.79
C SER A 61 14.80 -8.11 17.07
N ARG A 62 15.06 -9.40 17.22
CA ARG A 62 14.17 -10.46 16.73
C ARG A 62 12.88 -10.44 17.54
N THR A 63 11.75 -10.32 16.85
CA THR A 63 10.43 -10.40 17.48
C THR A 63 9.90 -11.82 17.32
N SER A 64 9.56 -12.46 18.43
CA SER A 64 8.91 -13.78 18.36
C SER A 64 7.47 -13.62 17.85
N PRO A 65 6.99 -14.51 16.95
CA PRO A 65 5.61 -14.47 16.52
C PRO A 65 4.69 -14.67 17.73
N LYS A 66 3.72 -13.77 17.88
CA LYS A 66 2.69 -13.90 18.91
C LYS A 66 1.83 -15.12 18.58
N GLN A 67 1.73 -16.06 19.51
CA GLN A 67 0.78 -17.16 19.37
C GLN A 67 -0.64 -16.59 19.44
N GLU A 68 -1.40 -16.73 18.36
CA GLU A 68 -2.77 -16.28 18.24
C GLU A 68 -3.64 -17.46 17.84
N ALA A 69 -4.67 -17.74 18.65
CA ALA A 69 -5.66 -18.74 18.30
C ALA A 69 -6.51 -18.21 17.13
N ARG A 70 -6.60 -18.99 16.06
CA ARG A 70 -7.43 -18.68 14.89
C ARG A 70 -8.34 -19.85 14.60
N VAL A 71 -9.58 -19.55 14.25
CA VAL A 71 -10.51 -20.55 13.72
C VAL A 71 -10.06 -20.87 12.29
N THR A 72 -9.54 -22.08 12.08
CA THR A 72 -9.06 -22.54 10.77
C THR A 72 -10.17 -23.18 9.93
N ASP A 73 -11.19 -23.73 10.60
CA ASP A 73 -12.39 -24.29 9.99
C ASP A 73 -13.63 -23.64 10.63
N PRO A 74 -14.17 -22.57 10.02
CA PRO A 74 -15.33 -21.87 10.55
C PRO A 74 -16.58 -22.74 10.65
N GLU A 75 -16.77 -23.69 9.73
CA GLU A 75 -17.98 -24.52 9.71
C GLU A 75 -17.93 -25.59 10.81
N ALA A 76 -16.81 -26.30 10.95
CA ALA A 76 -16.64 -27.27 12.03
C ALA A 76 -16.67 -26.59 13.40
N PHE A 77 -16.04 -25.41 13.53
CA PHE A 77 -16.10 -24.62 14.75
C PHE A 77 -17.54 -24.19 15.08
N LEU A 78 -18.28 -23.66 14.10
CA LEU A 78 -19.67 -23.26 14.31
C LEU A 78 -20.58 -24.45 14.66
N ALA A 79 -20.39 -25.62 14.04
CA ALA A 79 -21.13 -26.83 14.38
C ALA A 79 -20.88 -27.28 15.82
N TRP A 80 -19.61 -27.20 16.27
CA TRP A 80 -19.24 -27.47 17.64
C TRP A 80 -19.84 -26.44 18.61
N VAL A 81 -19.75 -25.13 18.31
CA VAL A 81 -20.35 -24.05 19.13
C VAL A 81 -21.86 -24.21 19.24
N ARG A 82 -22.55 -24.54 18.13
CA ARG A 82 -24.00 -24.83 18.14
C ARG A 82 -24.38 -25.94 19.12
N THR A 83 -23.50 -26.91 19.32
CA THR A 83 -23.75 -28.06 20.20
C THR A 83 -23.31 -27.79 21.63
N ALA A 84 -22.12 -27.22 21.82
CA ALA A 84 -21.51 -27.02 23.13
C ALA A 84 -21.96 -25.71 23.81
N TYR A 85 -22.25 -24.67 23.04
CA TYR A 85 -22.58 -23.33 23.52
C TYR A 85 -23.72 -22.70 22.70
N PRO A 86 -24.93 -23.27 22.71
CA PRO A 86 -26.04 -22.81 21.88
C PRO A 86 -26.47 -21.37 22.17
N SER A 87 -26.25 -20.86 23.39
CA SER A 87 -26.53 -19.46 23.76
C SER A 87 -25.65 -18.44 23.03
N GLU A 88 -24.50 -18.87 22.52
CA GLU A 88 -23.55 -18.01 21.81
C GLU A 88 -23.83 -17.93 20.31
N VAL A 89 -24.83 -18.67 19.80
CA VAL A 89 -25.19 -18.68 18.38
C VAL A 89 -26.30 -17.67 18.10
N VAL A 90 -25.95 -16.61 17.38
CA VAL A 90 -26.91 -15.60 16.92
C VAL A 90 -27.22 -15.80 15.45
N THR A 91 -28.47 -16.08 15.13
CA THR A 91 -28.97 -16.14 13.75
C THR A 91 -29.56 -14.79 13.36
N ARG A 92 -29.11 -14.23 12.23
CA ARG A 92 -29.62 -12.97 11.66
C ARG A 92 -30.08 -13.20 10.23
N THR A 93 -31.31 -12.78 9.92
CA THR A 93 -31.80 -12.72 8.54
C THR A 93 -31.45 -11.35 7.99
N ILE A 94 -30.57 -11.30 6.99
CA ILE A 94 -30.17 -10.06 6.32
C ILE A 94 -30.91 -9.98 4.99
N THR A 95 -31.62 -8.88 4.76
CA THR A 95 -32.20 -8.54 3.47
C THR A 95 -31.41 -7.37 2.90
N GLU A 96 -30.65 -7.63 1.85
CA GLU A 96 -29.81 -6.64 1.19
C GLU A 96 -29.98 -6.68 -0.32
N ALA A 97 -29.80 -5.53 -0.97
CA ALA A 97 -29.62 -5.48 -2.41
C ALA A 97 -28.32 -6.20 -2.76
N ARG A 98 -28.35 -7.04 -3.81
CA ARG A 98 -27.15 -7.79 -4.23
C ARG A 98 -26.03 -6.81 -4.59
N LYS A 99 -24.85 -6.99 -4.00
CA LYS A 99 -23.69 -6.13 -4.23
C LYS A 99 -23.39 -5.93 -5.73
N SER A 100 -23.45 -6.98 -6.53
CA SER A 100 -23.22 -6.90 -7.98
C SER A 100 -24.24 -6.02 -8.71
N PHE A 101 -25.50 -6.01 -8.26
CA PHE A 101 -26.54 -5.14 -8.79
C PHE A 101 -26.26 -3.68 -8.43
N THR A 102 -25.94 -3.41 -7.16
CA THR A 102 -25.59 -2.07 -6.67
C THR A 102 -24.33 -1.52 -7.37
N ASP A 103 -23.26 -2.31 -7.48
CA ASP A 103 -22.02 -1.92 -8.15
C ASP A 103 -22.25 -1.57 -9.63
N ARG A 104 -23.06 -2.38 -10.34
CA ARG A 104 -23.41 -2.14 -11.73
C ARG A 104 -24.21 -0.85 -11.88
N LEU A 105 -25.22 -0.66 -11.04
CA LEU A 105 -26.10 0.50 -11.04
C LEU A 105 -25.32 1.81 -10.81
N LEU A 106 -24.49 1.85 -9.78
CA LEU A 106 -23.67 3.02 -9.46
C LEU A 106 -22.64 3.33 -10.56
N LYS A 107 -22.08 2.29 -11.21
CA LYS A 107 -21.15 2.46 -12.33
C LYS A 107 -21.84 3.06 -13.56
N GLU A 108 -23.10 2.72 -13.80
CA GLU A 108 -23.89 3.28 -14.90
C GLU A 108 -24.21 4.75 -14.67
N MET A 109 -24.70 5.10 -13.48
CA MET A 109 -24.96 6.49 -13.08
C MET A 109 -23.69 7.36 -13.08
N SER A 110 -22.56 6.77 -12.71
CA SER A 110 -21.26 7.46 -12.78
C SER A 110 -20.82 7.75 -14.21
N LYS A 111 -21.26 6.98 -15.21
CA LYS A 111 -20.98 7.22 -16.63
C LYS A 111 -21.89 8.30 -17.22
N THR A 112 -23.17 8.28 -16.85
CA THR A 112 -24.16 9.25 -17.34
C THR A 112 -24.04 10.59 -16.63
N GLY A 113 -23.44 10.62 -15.43
CA GLY A 113 -23.33 11.84 -14.63
C GLY A 113 -24.64 12.23 -13.94
N ALA A 114 -25.64 11.36 -13.95
CA ALA A 114 -26.98 11.59 -13.41
C ALA A 114 -27.42 10.40 -12.53
N PRO A 115 -28.22 10.63 -11.47
CA PRO A 115 -28.77 9.57 -10.62
C PRO A 115 -29.94 8.83 -11.31
N GLU A 116 -29.79 8.55 -12.60
CA GLU A 116 -30.81 8.00 -13.46
C GLU A 116 -30.31 6.68 -14.07
N LEU A 117 -31.19 5.69 -14.17
CA LEU A 117 -30.96 4.41 -14.81
C LEU A 117 -31.83 4.31 -16.06
N ALA A 118 -31.23 4.04 -17.22
CA ALA A 118 -31.99 3.70 -18.40
C ALA A 118 -32.28 2.18 -18.40
N ASP A 119 -33.55 1.80 -18.43
CA ASP A 119 -33.93 0.42 -18.63
C ASP A 119 -33.58 -0.02 -20.06
N GLY A 120 -32.70 -1.02 -20.19
CA GLY A 120 -32.15 -1.44 -21.48
C GLY A 120 -33.14 -2.17 -22.40
N GLU A 121 -34.33 -2.54 -21.91
CA GLU A 121 -35.34 -3.27 -22.67
C GLU A 121 -36.52 -2.36 -23.08
N THR A 122 -36.82 -1.34 -22.28
CA THR A 122 -37.93 -0.41 -22.49
C THR A 122 -37.50 1.00 -22.88
N GLY A 123 -36.24 1.37 -22.64
CA GLY A 123 -35.71 2.72 -22.86
C GLY A 123 -36.18 3.76 -21.85
N GLU A 124 -36.92 3.35 -20.81
CA GLU A 124 -37.44 4.24 -19.79
C GLU A 124 -36.33 4.63 -18.80
N VAL A 125 -36.23 5.92 -18.50
CA VAL A 125 -35.23 6.46 -17.57
C VAL A 125 -35.86 6.60 -16.19
N HIS A 126 -35.35 5.85 -15.22
CA HIS A 126 -35.81 5.89 -13.83
C HIS A 126 -34.82 6.67 -12.97
N GLU A 127 -35.30 7.70 -12.26
CA GLU A 127 -34.54 8.33 -11.17
C GLU A 127 -34.43 7.34 -10.01
N VAL A 128 -33.21 7.14 -9.49
CA VAL A 128 -32.97 6.18 -8.41
C VAL A 128 -32.92 6.90 -7.06
N PRO A 129 -33.90 6.65 -6.16
CA PRO A 129 -33.96 7.31 -4.86
C PRO A 129 -32.72 7.01 -4.01
N GLY A 130 -32.21 8.05 -3.34
CA GLY A 130 -31.09 7.93 -2.40
C GLY A 130 -29.70 7.89 -3.05
N VAL A 131 -29.60 8.10 -4.38
CA VAL A 131 -28.32 8.22 -5.08
C VAL A 131 -28.09 9.67 -5.51
N THR A 132 -26.90 10.20 -5.25
CA THR A 132 -26.46 11.50 -5.75
C THR A 132 -25.15 11.30 -6.51
N VAL A 133 -25.09 11.81 -7.74
CA VAL A 133 -23.86 11.82 -8.54
C VAL A 133 -23.21 13.20 -8.38
N ALA A 134 -22.08 13.24 -7.69
CA ALA A 134 -21.30 14.45 -7.48
C ALA A 134 -19.82 14.17 -7.72
N THR A 135 -19.11 15.13 -8.31
CA THR A 135 -17.65 15.13 -8.34
C THR A 135 -17.13 15.42 -6.94
N TRP A 136 -16.93 14.38 -6.16
CA TRP A 136 -16.46 14.49 -4.77
C TRP A 136 -14.96 14.74 -4.64
N ARG A 137 -14.21 14.67 -5.75
CA ARG A 137 -12.75 14.76 -5.75
C ARG A 137 -12.30 15.79 -6.77
N GLU A 138 -11.34 16.61 -6.37
CA GLU A 138 -10.63 17.47 -7.31
C GLU A 138 -9.85 16.62 -8.32
N PRO A 139 -9.68 17.10 -9.58
CA PRO A 139 -8.86 16.39 -10.56
C PRO A 139 -7.42 16.24 -10.08
N GLY A 140 -6.92 15.00 -10.06
CA GLY A 140 -5.51 14.69 -9.83
C GLY A 140 -4.74 14.50 -11.14
N HIS A 141 -3.42 14.44 -11.08
CA HIS A 141 -2.55 14.07 -12.21
C HIS A 141 -1.91 12.69 -11.98
N ALA A 142 -1.45 12.07 -13.07
CA ALA A 142 -0.79 10.77 -13.03
C ALA A 142 0.53 10.83 -13.79
N ILE A 143 1.60 10.33 -13.17
CA ILE A 143 2.89 10.14 -13.81
C ILE A 143 2.97 8.72 -14.36
N ARG A 144 3.30 8.61 -15.65
CA ARG A 144 3.64 7.34 -16.29
C ARG A 144 5.11 7.41 -16.68
N LEU A 145 5.91 6.53 -16.10
CA LEU A 145 7.32 6.41 -16.44
C LEU A 145 7.45 5.69 -17.79
N ALA A 146 8.42 6.12 -18.58
CA ALA A 146 8.81 5.41 -19.79
C ALA A 146 9.68 4.18 -19.44
N ASP A 147 9.77 3.24 -20.36
CA ASP A 147 10.66 2.08 -20.21
C ASP A 147 12.12 2.55 -20.03
N GLY A 148 12.82 1.96 -19.06
CA GLY A 148 14.20 2.33 -18.73
C GLY A 148 14.38 3.66 -17.98
N ALA A 149 13.30 4.34 -17.61
CA ALA A 149 13.37 5.59 -16.84
C ALA A 149 14.11 5.43 -15.51
N GLU A 150 14.00 4.26 -14.86
CA GLU A 150 14.69 3.96 -13.60
C GLU A 150 16.21 4.05 -13.75
N GLN A 151 16.75 3.35 -14.74
CA GLN A 151 18.18 3.34 -15.02
C GLN A 151 18.67 4.74 -15.42
N ALA A 152 17.91 5.45 -16.26
CA ALA A 152 18.26 6.78 -16.71
C ALA A 152 18.29 7.79 -15.54
N VAL A 153 17.33 7.72 -14.62
CA VAL A 153 17.32 8.56 -13.41
C VAL A 153 18.48 8.20 -12.48
N ALA A 154 18.78 6.91 -12.30
CA ALA A 154 19.92 6.48 -11.48
C ALA A 154 21.27 6.99 -12.04
N ASP A 155 21.45 6.93 -13.37
CA ASP A 155 22.64 7.46 -14.05
C ASP A 155 22.72 9.00 -13.94
N ALA A 156 21.60 9.70 -14.15
CA ALA A 156 21.52 11.15 -14.02
C ALA A 156 21.74 11.63 -12.57
N TRP A 157 21.31 10.84 -11.59
CA TRP A 157 21.56 11.09 -10.18
C TRP A 157 23.05 10.93 -9.84
N ARG A 158 23.66 9.79 -10.21
CA ARG A 158 25.09 9.52 -9.97
C ARG A 158 26.01 10.55 -10.64
N SER A 159 25.62 11.06 -11.81
CA SER A 159 26.38 12.07 -12.54
C SER A 159 26.10 13.52 -12.09
N GLY A 160 25.21 13.73 -11.12
CA GLY A 160 24.86 15.06 -10.61
C GLY A 160 24.02 15.91 -11.56
N GLN A 161 23.56 15.37 -12.70
CA GLN A 161 22.79 16.10 -13.71
C GLN A 161 21.43 16.60 -13.19
N LEU A 162 20.92 16.00 -12.12
CA LEU A 162 19.64 16.33 -11.51
C LEU A 162 19.73 17.42 -10.42
N ALA A 163 20.92 17.95 -10.12
CA ALA A 163 21.13 18.90 -9.01
C ALA A 163 20.26 20.17 -9.11
N HIS A 164 20.00 20.63 -10.34
CA HIS A 164 19.14 21.80 -10.60
C HIS A 164 17.66 21.61 -10.20
N LEU A 165 17.21 20.36 -9.98
CA LEU A 165 15.82 20.06 -9.62
C LEU A 165 15.51 20.23 -8.12
N GLY A 166 16.47 20.68 -7.30
CA GLY A 166 16.26 20.88 -5.85
C GLY A 166 15.80 19.59 -5.16
N LEU A 167 16.50 18.50 -5.45
CA LEU A 167 16.30 17.20 -4.83
C LEU A 167 16.89 17.20 -3.42
N PRO A 168 16.37 16.42 -2.48
CA PRO A 168 16.95 16.32 -1.15
C PRO A 168 18.42 15.87 -1.28
N GLU A 169 19.33 16.64 -0.69
CA GLU A 169 20.72 16.24 -0.60
C GLU A 169 20.84 15.08 0.39
N LEU A 170 20.95 13.87 -0.16
CA LEU A 170 21.48 12.72 0.57
C LEU A 170 23.00 12.79 0.43
N SER A 171 23.64 13.73 1.12
CA SER A 171 25.10 13.80 1.12
C SER A 171 25.63 12.54 1.80
N THR A 172 26.25 11.66 1.02
CA THR A 172 27.18 10.68 1.55
C THR A 172 28.32 11.49 2.14
N GLY A 173 28.36 11.61 3.48
CA GLY A 173 29.47 12.24 4.17
C GLY A 173 30.77 11.63 3.64
N GLU A 174 31.63 12.46 3.07
CA GLU A 174 33.01 12.08 2.83
C GLU A 174 33.60 11.72 4.19
N ALA A 175 33.90 10.43 4.39
CA ALA A 175 34.76 10.00 5.47
C ALA A 175 36.15 10.59 5.20
N GLN A 176 36.50 11.64 5.95
CA GLN A 176 37.87 12.12 6.08
C GLN A 176 38.69 11.18 6.96
#